data_AF-A0A7Y8GH04-F1
#
_entry.id   AF-A0A7Y8GH04-F1
#
_cell.length_a   1.000
_cell.length_b   1.000
_cell.length_c   1.000
_cell.angle_alpha   90.00
_cell.angle_beta   90.00
_cell.angle_gamma   90.00
#
_symmetry.space_group_name_H-M   'P 1'
#
loop_
_entity.id
_entity.type
_entity.pdbx_description
1 polymer ?
#
loop_
_entity_poly.entity_id
_entity_poly.type
_entity_poly.pdbx_seq_one_letter_code
_entity_poly.pdbx_strand_id
1 'polypeptide(L)'
;MSNKNIWYLPGPFHQYQEDVKALAKASGLRIVDASVTENREDAADEVPDVTIKELSTVLLLGGGNSSVDIDAFRAELESVGLIVESFADQSLARPEGELGPIADRLFQVFEAVNAGVESLIRERDGEAEKVRVLQLQVDDLLQQAAKARLDDSDGKEIAELKAKLDEAKVPYRANASKESLEKLVADLPKA
;
A
#
# COMPACT_ATOMS: atom_id res chain seq x y z
N MET A 1 42.15 57.45 -5.32
CA MET A 1 41.39 56.41 -6.04
C MET A 1 40.70 55.59 -4.97
N SER A 2 39.40 55.81 -4.75
CA SER A 2 38.66 55.07 -3.72
C SER A 2 38.66 53.59 -4.10
N ASN A 3 39.16 52.72 -3.23
CA ASN A 3 39.17 51.26 -3.41
C ASN A 3 37.78 50.69 -3.15
N LYS A 4 36.80 51.15 -3.93
CA LYS A 4 35.42 50.68 -3.87
C LYS A 4 35.33 49.27 -4.44
N ASN A 5 35.44 48.27 -3.58
CA ASN A 5 35.40 46.85 -3.96
C ASN A 5 34.43 46.03 -3.11
N ILE A 6 33.55 46.69 -2.35
CA ILE A 6 32.60 46.00 -1.49
C ILE A 6 31.28 45.81 -2.23
N TRP A 7 30.84 44.56 -2.30
CA TRP A 7 29.51 44.19 -2.76
C TRP A 7 28.61 43.95 -1.56
N TYR A 8 27.69 44.88 -1.32
CA TYR A 8 26.71 44.77 -0.24
C TYR A 8 25.54 43.90 -0.69
N LEU A 9 25.50 42.66 -0.20
CA LEU A 9 24.47 41.69 -0.55
C LEU A 9 23.55 41.42 0.64
N PRO A 10 22.22 41.54 0.51
CA PRO A 10 21.30 41.27 1.61
C PRO A 10 21.08 39.77 1.83
N GLY A 11 21.17 39.30 3.07
CA GLY A 11 20.76 37.95 3.43
C GLY A 11 21.75 36.82 3.02
N PRO A 12 21.48 35.59 3.47
CA PRO A 12 22.43 34.49 3.34
C PRO A 12 22.55 33.96 1.90
N PHE A 13 23.77 33.56 1.50
CA PHE A 13 24.11 33.19 0.13
C PHE A 13 23.27 32.05 -0.48
N HIS A 14 22.71 31.16 0.33
CA HIS A 14 21.90 30.06 -0.16
C HIS A 14 20.55 30.51 -0.75
N GLN A 15 20.11 31.74 -0.45
CA GLN A 15 18.88 32.32 -1.00
C GLN A 15 19.01 32.74 -2.46
N TYR A 16 20.23 32.82 -3.01
CA TYR A 16 20.47 33.24 -4.38
C TYR A 16 20.55 32.06 -5.34
N GLN A 17 20.12 32.28 -6.58
CA GLN A 17 20.13 31.28 -7.65
C GLN A 17 21.55 31.02 -8.14
N GLU A 18 22.34 32.09 -8.24
CA GLU A 18 23.72 32.09 -8.68
C GLU A 18 24.68 31.79 -7.52
N ASP A 19 25.89 31.34 -7.87
CA ASP A 19 26.99 31.25 -6.91
C ASP A 19 27.60 32.64 -6.69
N VAL A 20 26.99 33.37 -5.75
CA VAL A 20 27.40 34.72 -5.35
C VAL A 20 28.88 34.77 -4.96
N LYS A 21 29.42 33.72 -4.34
CA LYS A 21 30.85 33.68 -3.96
C LYS A 21 31.76 33.59 -5.18
N ALA A 22 31.38 32.78 -6.17
CA ALA A 22 32.12 32.68 -7.43
C ALA A 22 32.06 34.01 -8.21
N LEU A 23 30.89 34.66 -8.26
CA LEU A 23 30.71 35.97 -8.91
C LEU A 23 31.55 37.06 -8.26
N ALA A 24 31.53 37.15 -6.93
CA ALA A 24 32.34 38.12 -6.21
C ALA A 24 33.84 37.89 -6.44
N LYS A 25 34.29 36.64 -6.46
CA LYS A 25 35.69 36.29 -6.72
C LYS A 25 36.11 36.63 -8.16
N ALA A 26 35.24 36.40 -9.14
CA ALA A 26 35.50 36.71 -10.54
C ALA A 26 35.60 38.23 -10.79
N SER A 27 34.78 39.02 -10.09
CA SER A 27 34.79 40.48 -10.18
C SER A 27 35.75 41.18 -9.20
N GLY A 28 36.50 40.42 -8.39
CA GLY A 28 37.44 40.99 -7.40
C GLY A 28 36.77 41.71 -6.23
N LEU A 29 35.51 41.38 -5.93
CA LEU A 29 34.66 42.02 -4.93
C LEU A 29 34.69 41.28 -3.59
N ARG A 30 34.55 42.03 -2.49
CA ARG A 30 34.33 41.50 -1.14
C ARG A 30 32.87 41.61 -0.78
N ILE A 31 32.24 40.48 -0.44
CA ILE A 31 30.82 40.48 -0.05
C ILE A 31 30.70 40.89 1.41
N VAL A 32 29.83 41.86 1.69
CA VAL A 32 29.45 42.28 3.04
C VAL A 32 27.93 42.23 3.15
N ASP A 33 27.41 41.83 4.32
CA ASP A 33 25.97 41.78 4.55
C ASP A 33 25.38 43.20 4.58
N ALA A 34 24.49 43.48 3.63
CA ALA A 34 23.83 44.77 3.50
C ALA A 34 22.89 45.11 4.67
N SER A 35 22.45 44.11 5.45
CA SER A 35 21.52 44.28 6.58
C SER A 35 22.19 44.75 7.87
N VAL A 36 23.52 44.60 7.98
CA VAL A 36 24.29 44.90 9.20
C VAL A 36 25.13 46.18 9.03
N THR A 37 25.12 46.78 7.84
CA THR A 37 25.99 47.92 7.51
C THR A 37 25.17 49.17 7.19
N GLU A 38 25.28 50.19 8.04
CA GLU A 38 24.53 51.46 7.90
C GLU A 38 25.07 52.35 6.77
N ASN A 39 26.37 52.25 6.47
CA ASN A 39 27.04 53.10 5.47
C ASN A 39 27.66 52.27 4.34
N ARG A 40 27.63 52.83 3.11
CA ARG A 40 28.00 52.15 1.86
C ARG A 40 29.06 52.93 1.05
N GLU A 41 29.88 53.73 1.73
CA GLU A 41 30.92 54.57 1.11
C GLU A 41 31.93 53.79 0.24
N ASP A 42 32.20 52.53 0.60
CA ASP A 42 33.11 51.63 -0.13
C ASP A 42 32.41 50.70 -1.14
N ALA A 43 31.13 50.94 -1.44
CA ALA A 43 30.37 50.14 -2.38
C ALA A 43 30.99 50.19 -3.78
N ALA A 44 31.23 49.02 -4.36
CA ALA A 44 31.69 48.89 -5.74
C ALA A 44 30.70 49.55 -6.71
N ASP A 45 31.23 50.29 -7.69
CA ASP A 45 30.41 51.01 -8.67
C ASP A 45 29.76 50.04 -9.68
N GLU A 46 30.36 48.86 -9.89
CA GLU A 46 29.84 47.78 -10.75
C GLU A 46 29.74 46.48 -9.95
N VAL A 47 28.52 45.94 -9.83
CA VAL A 47 28.23 44.70 -9.10
C VAL A 47 27.49 43.71 -10.00
N PRO A 48 27.75 42.39 -9.88
CA PRO A 48 27.00 41.37 -10.60
C PRO A 48 25.51 41.38 -10.21
N ASP A 49 24.64 41.17 -11.20
CA ASP A 49 23.21 40.99 -10.97
C ASP A 49 22.95 39.56 -10.47
N VAL A 50 22.13 39.42 -9.43
CA VAL A 50 21.83 38.14 -8.79
C VAL A 50 20.36 38.04 -8.44
N THR A 51 19.80 36.85 -8.62
CA THR A 51 18.38 36.58 -8.45
C THR A 51 18.16 35.78 -7.17
N ILE A 52 17.19 36.20 -6.35
CA ILE A 52 16.76 35.41 -5.20
C ILE A 52 15.99 34.20 -5.72
N LYS A 53 16.38 32.99 -5.29
CA LYS A 53 15.60 31.77 -5.51
C LYS A 53 14.18 32.03 -5.01
N GLU A 54 13.22 31.97 -5.92
CA GLU A 54 11.83 31.76 -5.52
C GLU A 54 11.78 30.44 -4.76
N LEU A 55 11.77 30.51 -3.44
CA LEU A 55 11.36 29.36 -2.63
C LEU A 55 9.96 29.03 -3.12
N SER A 56 9.78 27.80 -3.60
CA SER A 56 8.46 27.26 -3.91
C SER A 56 7.61 27.39 -2.65
N THR A 57 6.92 28.51 -2.55
CA THR A 57 5.97 28.75 -1.49
C THR A 57 4.85 27.82 -1.87
N VAL A 58 4.68 26.75 -1.08
CA VAL A 58 3.45 25.96 -1.13
C VAL A 58 2.33 26.99 -1.08
N LEU A 59 1.55 27.04 -2.16
CA LEU A 59 0.50 28.02 -2.37
C LEU A 59 -0.53 27.83 -1.26
N LEU A 60 -0.35 28.53 -0.13
CA LEU A 60 -1.38 28.71 0.87
C LEU A 60 -2.31 29.75 0.27
N LEU A 61 -3.46 29.30 -0.24
CA LEU A 61 -4.53 30.17 -0.73
C LEU A 61 -4.86 31.20 0.35
N GLY A 62 -4.62 32.49 0.07
CA GLY A 62 -5.00 33.59 0.96
C GLY A 62 -4.08 34.80 0.86
N GLY A 63 -4.00 35.44 -0.31
CA GLY A 63 -3.32 36.73 -0.45
C GLY A 63 -4.16 37.85 0.18
N GLY A 64 -3.67 38.45 1.27
CA GLY A 64 -4.20 39.68 1.84
C GLY A 64 -3.74 39.94 3.28
N ASN A 65 -2.65 40.71 3.43
CA ASN A 65 -2.21 41.42 4.63
C ASN A 65 -2.23 40.68 5.99
N SER A 66 -1.07 40.14 6.36
CA SER A 66 -0.45 40.21 7.69
C SER A 66 -1.37 40.38 8.91
N SER A 67 -2.23 39.39 9.10
CA SER A 67 -2.73 38.89 10.37
C SER A 67 -3.09 37.46 10.02
N VAL A 68 -2.22 36.49 10.35
CA VAL A 68 -2.61 35.09 10.31
C VAL A 68 -3.96 35.02 11.00
N ASP A 69 -5.00 34.58 10.31
CA ASP A 69 -6.34 34.50 10.88
C ASP A 69 -6.35 33.29 11.83
N ILE A 70 -5.68 33.46 12.96
CA ILE A 70 -5.36 32.41 13.94
C ILE A 70 -6.66 31.76 14.43
N ASP A 71 -7.74 32.52 14.49
CA ASP A 71 -9.05 32.01 14.89
C ASP A 71 -9.64 31.10 13.81
N ALA A 72 -9.52 31.46 12.53
CA ALA A 72 -9.91 30.58 11.42
C ALA A 72 -9.06 29.29 11.40
N PHE A 73 -7.75 29.39 11.61
CA PHE A 73 -6.87 28.21 11.71
C PHE A 73 -7.19 27.35 12.92
N ARG A 74 -7.52 27.96 14.07
CA ARG A 74 -7.92 27.23 15.28
C ARG A 74 -9.21 26.46 15.05
N ALA A 75 -10.21 27.09 14.42
CA ALA A 75 -11.46 26.44 14.07
C ALA A 75 -11.27 25.29 13.06
N GLU A 76 -10.37 25.45 12.08
CA GLU A 76 -10.03 24.39 11.15
C GLU A 76 -9.33 23.21 11.84
N LEU A 77 -8.39 23.49 12.75
CA LEU A 77 -7.71 22.46 13.56
C LEU A 77 -8.67 21.75 14.52
N GLU A 78 -9.64 22.46 15.11
CA GLU A 78 -10.68 21.87 15.94
C GLU A 78 -11.56 20.92 15.13
N SER A 79 -11.98 21.34 13.93
CA SER A 79 -12.74 20.49 13.01
C SER A 79 -11.96 19.24 12.60
N VAL A 80 -10.67 19.38 12.28
CA VAL A 80 -9.78 18.25 11.99
C VAL A 80 -9.65 17.32 13.20
N GLY A 81 -9.50 17.86 14.41
CA GLY A 81 -9.45 17.08 15.64
C GLY A 81 -10.70 16.22 15.82
N LEU A 82 -11.89 16.83 15.68
CA LEU A 82 -13.17 16.11 15.79
C LEU A 82 -13.33 15.00 14.75
N ILE A 83 -12.91 15.24 13.50
CA ILE A 83 -12.95 14.21 12.44
C ILE A 83 -12.03 13.03 12.79
N VAL A 84 -10.82 13.31 13.26
CA VAL A 84 -9.83 12.28 13.60
C VAL A 84 -10.27 11.48 14.82
N GLU A 85 -10.77 12.14 15.88
CA GLU A 85 -11.30 11.47 17.06
C GLU A 85 -12.51 10.59 16.70
N SER A 86 -13.43 11.10 15.89
CA SER A 86 -14.58 10.32 15.46
C SER A 86 -14.22 9.13 14.57
N PHE A 87 -13.19 9.26 13.73
CA PHE A 87 -12.65 8.14 12.96
C PHE A 87 -11.96 7.11 13.86
N ALA A 88 -11.23 7.56 14.89
CA ALA A 88 -10.63 6.67 15.89
C ALA A 88 -11.69 5.86 16.65
N ASP A 89 -12.85 6.46 16.92
CA ASP A 89 -14.03 5.80 17.50
C ASP A 89 -14.84 4.97 16.49
N GLN A 90 -14.35 4.83 15.25
CA GLN A 90 -14.97 4.05 14.16
C GLN A 90 -16.38 4.52 13.76
N SER A 91 -16.74 5.78 14.05
CA SER A 91 -18.07 6.34 13.76
C SER A 91 -18.07 7.40 12.65
N LEU A 92 -16.89 7.89 12.25
CA LEU A 92 -16.66 8.98 11.26
C LEU A 92 -17.87 9.93 11.12
N ALA A 93 -18.05 10.78 12.12
CA ALA A 93 -19.08 11.81 12.14
C ALA A 93 -18.56 13.09 11.52
N ARG A 94 -19.40 13.75 10.72
CA ARG A 94 -19.11 15.08 10.19
C ARG A 94 -19.30 16.10 11.32
N PRO A 95 -18.30 16.95 11.63
CA PRO A 95 -18.47 18.04 12.58
C PRO A 95 -19.60 18.98 12.16
N GLU A 96 -20.28 19.57 13.15
CA GLU A 96 -21.30 20.59 12.90
C GLU A 96 -20.66 21.90 12.41
N GLY A 97 -21.25 22.52 11.39
CA GLY A 97 -20.79 23.80 10.83
C GLY A 97 -20.15 23.70 9.44
N GLU A 98 -19.67 24.84 8.94
CA GLU A 98 -18.95 24.92 7.67
C GLU A 98 -17.51 24.43 7.89
N LEU A 99 -17.14 23.35 7.19
CA LEU A 99 -15.79 22.81 7.26
C LEU A 99 -14.85 23.66 6.42
N GLY A 100 -13.70 24.00 6.99
CA GLY A 100 -12.57 24.53 6.23
C GLY A 100 -12.12 23.52 5.15
N PRO A 101 -11.41 23.99 4.11
CA PRO A 101 -11.02 23.17 2.96
C PRO A 101 -10.17 21.95 3.36
N ILE A 102 -9.36 22.04 4.41
CA ILE A 102 -8.53 20.91 4.89
C ILE A 102 -9.42 19.90 5.61
N ALA A 103 -10.30 20.37 6.51
CA ALA A 103 -11.21 19.50 7.25
C ALA A 103 -12.19 18.78 6.31
N ASP A 104 -12.75 19.47 5.32
CA ASP A 104 -13.65 18.89 4.32
C ASP A 104 -12.93 17.82 3.48
N ARG A 105 -11.71 18.11 3.02
CA ARG A 105 -10.92 17.13 2.27
C ARG A 105 -10.55 15.91 3.11
N LEU A 106 -10.19 16.11 4.38
CA LEU A 106 -9.88 15.03 5.30
C LEU A 106 -11.10 14.11 5.50
N PHE A 107 -12.27 14.71 5.72
CA PHE A 107 -13.52 13.98 5.88
C PHE A 107 -13.84 13.13 4.64
N GLN A 108 -13.79 13.72 3.44
CA GLN A 108 -14.02 12.99 2.17
C GLN A 108 -13.07 11.81 1.97
N VAL A 109 -11.79 11.97 2.35
CA VAL A 109 -10.80 10.88 2.24
C VAL A 109 -11.15 9.76 3.21
N PHE A 110 -11.47 10.08 4.47
CA PHE A 110 -11.86 9.06 5.45
C PHE A 110 -13.17 8.36 5.07
N GLU A 111 -14.13 9.09 4.50
CA GLU A 111 -15.38 8.51 4.00
C GLU A 111 -15.11 7.51 2.86
N ALA A 112 -14.26 7.89 1.89
CA ALA A 112 -13.88 7.00 0.80
C ALA A 112 -13.11 5.75 1.29
N VAL A 113 -12.22 5.92 2.28
CA VAL A 113 -11.52 4.79 2.91
C VAL A 113 -12.51 3.88 3.63
N ASN A 114 -13.44 4.41 4.41
CA ASN A 114 -14.42 3.63 5.14
C ASN A 114 -15.32 2.82 4.18
N ALA A 115 -15.81 3.46 3.11
CA ALA A 115 -16.58 2.77 2.06
C ALA A 115 -15.76 1.67 1.37
N GLY A 116 -14.46 1.89 1.15
CA GLY A 116 -13.54 0.89 0.63
C GLY A 116 -13.38 -0.31 1.56
N VAL A 117 -13.21 -0.07 2.87
CA VAL A 117 -13.11 -1.11 3.90
C VAL A 117 -14.39 -1.93 3.98
N GLU A 118 -15.57 -1.29 3.95
CA GLU A 118 -16.86 -2.00 3.91
C GLU A 118 -16.97 -2.90 2.67
N SER A 119 -16.45 -2.46 1.53
CA SER A 119 -16.42 -3.29 0.32
C SER A 119 -15.52 -4.50 0.49
N LEU A 120 -14.32 -4.32 1.04
CA LEU A 120 -13.39 -5.42 1.33
C LEU A 120 -13.97 -6.42 2.34
N ILE A 121 -14.70 -5.94 3.34
CA ILE A 121 -15.41 -6.80 4.30
C ILE A 121 -16.44 -7.67 3.56
N ARG A 122 -17.27 -7.07 2.69
CA ARG A 122 -18.25 -7.81 1.88
C ARG A 122 -17.59 -8.85 0.97
N GLU A 123 -16.49 -8.50 0.31
CA GLU A 123 -15.74 -9.42 -0.55
C GLU A 123 -15.12 -10.57 0.24
N ARG A 124 -14.45 -10.26 1.37
CA ARG A 124 -13.88 -11.27 2.28
C ARG A 124 -14.94 -12.25 2.76
N ASP A 125 -16.11 -11.75 3.19
CA ASP A 125 -17.18 -12.59 3.71
C ASP A 125 -17.79 -13.46 2.61
N GLY A 126 -17.94 -12.90 1.40
CA GLY A 126 -18.35 -13.67 0.23
C GLY A 126 -17.36 -14.77 -0.13
N GLU A 127 -16.06 -14.51 -0.04
CA GLU A 127 -15.02 -15.50 -0.33
C GLU A 127 -14.93 -16.57 0.77
N ALA A 128 -15.12 -16.19 2.04
CA ALA A 128 -15.19 -17.13 3.15
C ALA A 128 -16.37 -18.11 2.99
N GLU A 129 -17.52 -17.64 2.52
CA GLU A 129 -18.66 -18.53 2.24
C GLU A 129 -18.38 -19.44 1.03
N LYS A 130 -17.75 -18.95 -0.04
CA LYS A 130 -17.33 -19.81 -1.16
C LYS A 130 -16.38 -20.91 -0.71
N VAL A 131 -15.40 -20.59 0.13
CA VAL A 131 -14.48 -21.58 0.70
C VAL A 131 -15.24 -22.63 1.51
N ARG A 132 -16.21 -22.21 2.32
CA ARG A 132 -17.06 -23.14 3.08
C ARG A 132 -17.87 -24.08 2.17
N VAL A 133 -18.46 -23.54 1.11
CA VAL A 133 -19.21 -24.33 0.12
C VAL A 133 -18.30 -25.31 -0.62
N LEU A 134 -17.12 -24.85 -1.07
CA LEU A 134 -16.15 -25.70 -1.74
C LEU A 134 -15.63 -26.81 -0.82
N GLN A 135 -15.41 -26.53 0.46
CA GLN A 135 -15.01 -27.55 1.43
C GLN A 135 -16.09 -28.63 1.57
N LEU A 136 -17.37 -28.25 1.67
CA LEU A 136 -18.47 -29.21 1.72
C LEU A 136 -18.55 -30.06 0.44
N GLN A 137 -18.33 -29.47 -0.73
CA GLN A 137 -18.29 -30.21 -2.00
C GLN A 137 -17.11 -31.19 -2.05
N VAL A 138 -15.93 -30.78 -1.57
CA VAL A 138 -14.77 -31.67 -1.48
C VAL A 138 -15.06 -32.84 -0.55
N ASP A 139 -15.66 -32.59 0.61
CA ASP A 139 -16.00 -33.64 1.58
C ASP A 139 -17.04 -34.61 1.02
N ASP A 140 -18.08 -34.11 0.34
CA ASP A 140 -19.09 -34.93 -0.33
C ASP A 140 -18.47 -35.78 -1.46
N LEU A 141 -17.63 -35.19 -2.31
CA LEU A 141 -16.93 -35.92 -3.37
C LEU A 141 -15.98 -36.99 -2.80
N LEU A 142 -15.29 -36.71 -1.70
CA LEU A 142 -14.46 -37.69 -1.03
C LEU A 142 -15.29 -38.85 -0.46
N GLN A 143 -16.46 -38.56 0.12
CA GLN A 143 -17.39 -39.60 0.59
C GLN A 143 -17.94 -40.43 -0.57
N GLN A 144 -18.33 -39.80 -1.68
CA GLN A 144 -18.78 -40.49 -2.88
C GLN A 144 -17.68 -41.39 -3.48
N ALA A 145 -16.44 -40.89 -3.56
CA ALA A 145 -15.31 -41.67 -4.03
C ALA A 145 -14.99 -42.86 -3.09
N ALA A 146 -15.09 -42.67 -1.78
CA ALA A 146 -14.94 -43.76 -0.80
C ALA A 146 -16.05 -44.81 -0.95
N LYS A 147 -17.30 -44.38 -1.12
CA LYS A 147 -18.44 -45.27 -1.35
C LYS A 147 -18.31 -46.04 -2.66
N ALA A 148 -17.93 -45.37 -3.75
CA ALA A 148 -17.69 -46.01 -5.04
C ALA A 148 -16.61 -47.10 -4.96
N ARG A 149 -15.54 -46.89 -4.15
CA ARG A 149 -14.52 -47.92 -3.90
C ARG A 149 -15.03 -49.12 -3.09
N LEU A 150 -16.03 -48.91 -2.22
CA LEU A 150 -16.65 -49.99 -1.43
C LEU A 150 -17.73 -50.74 -2.22
N ASP A 151 -18.40 -50.05 -3.14
CA ASP A 151 -19.42 -50.58 -4.05
C ASP A 151 -18.82 -51.17 -5.33
N ASP A 152 -17.50 -51.03 -5.54
CA ASP A 152 -16.75 -51.70 -6.59
C ASP A 152 -16.77 -53.22 -6.35
N SER A 153 -17.82 -53.88 -6.84
CA SER A 153 -17.99 -55.34 -6.72
C SER A 153 -16.82 -56.06 -7.37
N ASP A 154 -16.26 -55.49 -8.43
CA ASP A 154 -15.06 -56.00 -9.09
C ASP A 154 -13.85 -55.98 -8.14
N GLY A 155 -13.71 -54.97 -7.27
CA GLY A 155 -12.67 -54.92 -6.25
C GLY A 155 -12.81 -56.01 -5.18
N LYS A 156 -14.04 -56.29 -4.74
CA LYS A 156 -14.34 -57.39 -3.80
C LYS A 156 -14.14 -58.76 -4.44
N GLU A 157 -14.62 -58.95 -5.66
CA GLU A 157 -14.48 -60.20 -6.42
C GLU A 157 -13.01 -60.47 -6.77
N ILE A 158 -12.23 -59.44 -7.15
CA ILE A 158 -10.78 -59.57 -7.35
C ILE A 158 -10.07 -59.95 -6.05
N ALA A 159 -10.46 -59.38 -4.90
CA ALA A 159 -9.87 -59.73 -3.61
C ALA A 159 -10.19 -61.18 -3.20
N GLU A 160 -11.41 -61.65 -3.44
CA GLU A 160 -11.81 -63.04 -3.20
C GLU A 160 -11.09 -64.02 -4.14
N LEU A 161 -10.94 -63.68 -5.43
CA LEU A 161 -10.19 -64.49 -6.40
C LEU A 161 -8.71 -64.60 -6.03
N LYS A 162 -8.09 -63.49 -5.58
CA LYS A 162 -6.72 -63.49 -5.07
C LYS A 162 -6.57 -64.37 -3.82
N ALA A 163 -7.49 -64.28 -2.87
CA ALA A 163 -7.47 -65.12 -1.68
C ALA A 163 -7.55 -66.62 -2.00
N LYS A 164 -8.38 -67.03 -2.97
CA LYS A 164 -8.45 -68.43 -3.44
C LYS A 164 -7.14 -68.90 -4.08
N LEU A 165 -6.48 -68.03 -4.86
CA LEU A 165 -5.18 -68.33 -5.46
C LEU A 165 -4.07 -68.41 -4.40
N ASP A 166 -4.10 -67.54 -3.38
CA ASP A 166 -3.16 -67.58 -2.25
C ASP A 166 -3.32 -68.86 -1.42
N GLU A 167 -4.56 -69.30 -1.15
CA GLU A 167 -4.86 -70.56 -0.46
C GLU A 167 -4.35 -71.77 -1.26
N ALA A 168 -4.49 -71.73 -2.58
CA ALA A 168 -3.94 -72.72 -3.50
C ALA A 168 -2.44 -72.53 -3.80
N LYS A 169 -1.78 -71.50 -3.24
CA LYS A 169 -0.38 -71.11 -3.46
C LYS A 169 -0.01 -70.91 -4.94
N VAL A 170 -0.93 -70.37 -5.74
CA VAL A 170 -0.71 -70.07 -7.17
C VAL A 170 -0.25 -68.62 -7.34
N PRO A 171 0.90 -68.37 -7.99
CA PRO A 171 1.39 -67.01 -8.19
C PRO A 171 0.58 -66.27 -9.26
N TYR A 172 0.25 -65.01 -8.96
CA TYR A 172 -0.43 -64.10 -9.89
C TYR A 172 0.25 -62.72 -9.91
N ARG A 173 -0.04 -61.92 -10.94
CA ARG A 173 0.45 -60.53 -11.02
C ARG A 173 -0.42 -59.62 -10.15
N ALA A 174 0.19 -58.74 -9.34
CA ALA A 174 -0.54 -57.84 -8.43
C ALA A 174 -1.62 -56.99 -9.14
N ASN A 175 -1.38 -56.63 -10.39
CA ASN A 175 -2.24 -55.79 -11.23
C ASN A 175 -3.02 -56.61 -12.29
N ALA A 176 -3.17 -57.93 -12.09
CA ALA A 176 -3.93 -58.78 -13.01
C ALA A 176 -5.40 -58.36 -13.06
N SER A 177 -5.99 -58.35 -14.26
CA SER A 177 -7.42 -58.08 -14.45
C SER A 177 -8.28 -59.20 -13.85
N LYS A 178 -9.52 -58.88 -13.49
CA LYS A 178 -10.52 -59.83 -12.97
C LYS A 178 -10.62 -61.11 -13.81
N GLU A 179 -10.78 -60.95 -15.12
CA GLU A 179 -10.89 -62.04 -16.09
C GLU A 179 -9.65 -62.96 -16.12
N SER A 180 -8.46 -62.41 -15.88
CA SER A 180 -7.22 -63.20 -15.80
C SER A 180 -7.14 -64.00 -14.50
N LEU A 181 -7.64 -63.46 -13.39
CA LEU A 181 -7.67 -64.15 -12.09
C LEU A 181 -8.72 -65.26 -12.09
N GLU A 182 -9.88 -65.04 -12.72
CA GLU A 182 -10.93 -66.05 -12.88
C GLU A 182 -10.44 -67.28 -13.64
N LYS A 183 -9.68 -67.10 -14.72
CA LYS A 183 -9.07 -68.22 -15.47
C LYS A 183 -8.10 -69.03 -14.61
N LEU A 184 -7.24 -68.36 -13.86
CA LEU A 184 -6.30 -69.03 -12.96
C LEU A 184 -7.01 -69.82 -11.87
N VAL A 185 -8.11 -69.29 -11.31
CA VAL A 185 -8.94 -70.00 -10.34
C VAL A 185 -9.67 -71.18 -10.99
N ALA A 186 -10.13 -71.06 -12.24
CA ALA A 186 -10.79 -72.14 -12.97
C ALA A 186 -9.85 -73.30 -13.33
N ASP A 187 -8.57 -73.01 -13.54
CA ASP A 187 -7.51 -73.99 -13.82
C ASP A 187 -6.97 -74.66 -12.54
N LEU A 188 -7.44 -74.27 -11.35
CA LEU A 188 -7.09 -74.97 -10.11
C LEU A 188 -7.63 -76.41 -10.15
N PRO A 189 -6.83 -77.41 -9.74
CA PRO A 189 -7.29 -78.78 -9.64
C PRO A 189 -8.44 -78.83 -8.62
N LYS A 190 -9.64 -79.22 -9.06
CA LYS A 190 -10.78 -79.42 -8.17
C LYS A 190 -10.41 -80.47 -7.12
N ALA A 191 -10.54 -80.09 -5.85
CA ALA A 191 -10.47 -81.03 -4.73
C ALA A 191 -11.59 -82.07 -4.83
#